data_AF-A0A7R9PIK8-F1
#
_entry.id   AF-A0A7R9PIK8-F1
#
_cell.length_a   1.000
_cell.length_b   1.000
_cell.length_c   1.000
_cell.angle_alpha   90.00
_cell.angle_beta   90.00
_cell.angle_gamma   90.00
#
_symmetry.space_group_name_H-M   'P 1'
#
loop_
_entity.id
_entity.type
_entity.pdbx_description
1 polymer ?
#
loop_
_entity_poly.entity_id
_entity_poly.type
_entity_poly.pdbx_seq_one_letter_code
_entity_poly.pdbx_strand_id
1 'polypeptide(L)'
;MKIKKIKKTSVATKENWSEHKIKSLLVQEVEFLTNLWKRLPIPTSALEQKTVRVFNKEGEERKTRATNIEELQEKVKALKALKGSKKIHVKERIKKKGLKHKLAKGKKKAERKMNKVLVKPQKSPPEPLTEPKLEKITKAPKPVFNSQGKMVFSKFDFSEMGAQGTGGSALKSKGPKSPGKILQKIQRHKEKLQQLESEGKMEAAQELKQKEAWRSALRKAQGEKVKDDPLLLKKSVRKIKDRKKQSTDKWAARNEHVKRTLEERQHKRNSNIQKRKKEVKLKKIKKAVKKGRIIPGH
;
A
#
# COMPACT_ATOMS: atom_id res chain seq x y z
N MET A 1 68.07 -23.72 -40.22
CA MET A 1 67.91 -22.62 -39.24
C MET A 1 67.99 -21.27 -39.95
N LYS A 2 66.96 -20.42 -39.83
CA LYS A 2 67.04 -18.94 -39.75
C LYS A 2 65.62 -18.38 -39.64
N ILE A 3 65.11 -18.37 -38.41
CA ILE A 3 63.84 -17.72 -38.04
C ILE A 3 64.06 -16.21 -38.17
N LYS A 4 63.39 -15.56 -39.14
CA LYS A 4 63.38 -14.10 -39.26
C LYS A 4 62.57 -13.53 -38.09
N LYS A 5 63.27 -12.90 -37.14
CA LYS A 5 62.67 -12.18 -36.01
C LYS A 5 61.76 -11.06 -36.53
N ILE A 6 60.45 -11.16 -36.28
CA ILE A 6 59.50 -10.06 -36.47
C ILE A 6 59.77 -9.03 -35.38
N LYS A 7 60.41 -7.91 -35.74
CA LYS A 7 60.58 -6.76 -34.86
C LYS A 7 59.22 -6.08 -34.72
N LYS A 8 58.62 -6.14 -33.51
CA LYS A 8 57.51 -5.26 -33.13
C LYS A 8 58.04 -3.84 -33.06
N THR A 9 57.78 -3.03 -34.07
CA THR A 9 57.97 -1.57 -34.01
C THR A 9 56.73 -0.97 -33.35
N SER A 10 56.76 -0.84 -32.03
CA SER A 10 55.88 0.08 -31.32
C SER A 10 56.45 1.50 -31.50
N VAL A 11 55.92 2.24 -32.46
CA VAL A 11 56.11 3.69 -32.54
C VAL A 11 54.72 4.29 -32.58
N ALA A 12 54.16 4.56 -31.40
CA ALA A 12 52.99 5.39 -31.27
C ALA A 12 53.42 6.84 -31.54
N THR A 13 53.36 7.26 -32.81
CA THR A 13 53.40 8.67 -33.18
C THR A 13 52.15 9.32 -32.58
N LYS A 14 52.33 10.26 -31.66
CA LYS A 14 51.26 11.20 -31.30
C LYS A 14 51.08 12.12 -32.50
N GLU A 15 50.28 11.69 -33.47
CA GLU A 15 49.83 12.56 -34.55
C GLU A 15 49.00 13.69 -33.92
N ASN A 16 49.52 14.91 -33.98
CA ASN A 16 48.76 16.09 -33.59
C ASN A 16 47.69 16.31 -34.67
N TRP A 17 46.49 15.79 -34.42
CA TRP A 17 45.33 16.02 -35.24
C TRP A 17 44.92 17.49 -35.13
N SER A 18 45.14 18.26 -36.19
CA SER A 18 44.65 19.64 -36.26
C SER A 18 43.13 19.65 -36.24
N GLU A 19 42.52 20.63 -35.56
CA GLU A 19 41.07 20.74 -35.42
C GLU A 19 40.36 20.75 -36.79
N HIS A 20 41.01 21.33 -37.79
CA HIS A 20 40.52 21.36 -39.17
C HIS A 20 40.45 19.96 -39.81
N LYS A 21 41.47 19.12 -39.57
CA LYS A 21 41.52 17.73 -40.07
C LYS A 21 40.45 16.85 -39.41
N ILE A 22 40.17 17.09 -38.13
CA ILE A 22 39.08 16.39 -37.41
C ILE A 22 37.72 16.81 -37.98
N LYS A 23 37.51 18.11 -38.21
CA LYS A 23 36.27 18.63 -38.80
C LYS A 23 36.06 18.07 -40.22
N SER A 24 37.10 18.02 -41.05
CA SER A 24 36.97 17.46 -42.40
C SER A 24 36.63 15.97 -42.39
N LEU A 25 37.21 15.19 -41.48
CA LEU A 25 36.87 13.77 -41.33
C LEU A 25 35.43 13.57 -40.84
N LEU A 26 34.98 14.37 -39.87
CA LEU A 26 33.59 14.31 -39.41
C LEU A 26 32.59 14.62 -40.52
N VAL A 27 32.88 15.61 -41.37
CA VAL A 27 32.04 15.92 -42.54
C VAL A 27 32.00 14.75 -43.52
N GLN A 28 33.15 14.15 -43.82
CA GLN A 28 33.24 12.96 -44.68
C GLN A 28 32.48 11.76 -44.10
N GLU A 29 32.57 11.53 -42.79
CA GLU A 29 31.82 10.47 -42.10
C GLU A 29 30.31 10.72 -42.14
N VAL A 30 29.86 11.97 -41.95
CA VAL A 30 28.44 12.32 -42.05
C VAL A 30 27.93 12.14 -43.48
N GLU A 31 28.69 12.54 -44.49
CA GLU A 31 28.37 12.29 -45.90
C GLU A 31 28.32 10.79 -46.21
N PHE A 32 29.26 10.02 -45.68
CA PHE A 32 29.28 8.56 -45.81
C PHE A 32 28.03 7.93 -45.16
N LEU A 33 27.69 8.30 -43.93
CA LEU A 33 26.53 7.77 -43.22
C LEU A 33 25.22 8.16 -43.89
N THR A 34 25.09 9.39 -44.37
CA THR A 34 23.89 9.84 -45.11
C THR A 34 23.73 9.07 -46.42
N ASN A 35 24.82 8.81 -47.15
CA ASN A 35 24.79 7.98 -48.36
C ASN A 35 24.48 6.50 -48.05
N LEU A 36 24.99 5.97 -46.93
CA LEU A 36 24.67 4.63 -46.45
C LEU A 36 23.17 4.52 -46.12
N TRP A 37 22.62 5.51 -45.42
CA TRP A 37 21.21 5.54 -45.00
C TRP A 37 20.25 5.72 -46.17
N LYS A 38 20.67 6.38 -47.26
CA LYS A 38 19.90 6.44 -48.51
C LYS A 38 19.85 5.10 -49.25
N ARG A 39 20.93 4.30 -49.16
CA ARG A 39 21.05 2.99 -49.84
C ARG A 39 20.41 1.86 -49.06
N LEU A 40 20.33 1.97 -47.74
CA LEU A 40 19.63 1.00 -46.90
C LEU A 40 18.12 1.26 -46.99
N PRO A 41 17.30 0.27 -47.39
CA PRO A 41 15.86 0.38 -47.32
C PRO A 41 15.44 0.33 -45.85
N ILE A 42 15.37 1.50 -45.20
CA ILE A 42 14.76 1.61 -43.88
C ILE A 42 13.26 1.39 -44.08
N PRO A 43 12.63 0.39 -43.44
CA PRO A 43 11.19 0.23 -43.51
C PRO A 43 10.54 1.48 -42.88
N THR A 44 9.90 2.30 -43.72
CA THR A 44 9.15 3.50 -43.33
C THR A 44 8.00 3.20 -42.37
N SER A 45 7.66 1.92 -42.17
CA SER A 45 6.73 1.46 -41.14
C SER A 45 7.16 1.80 -39.70
N ALA A 46 8.43 2.17 -39.48
CA ALA A 46 8.91 2.64 -38.18
C ALA A 46 8.81 4.17 -37.98
N LEU A 47 8.56 4.95 -39.05
CA LEU A 47 8.50 6.42 -39.03
C LEU A 47 7.10 6.98 -39.23
N GLU A 48 6.12 6.14 -39.56
CA GLU A 48 4.73 6.44 -39.24
C GLU A 48 4.58 6.45 -37.72
N GLN A 49 4.70 7.65 -37.16
CA GLN A 49 4.22 7.96 -35.84
C GLN A 49 2.79 7.45 -35.74
N LYS A 50 2.63 6.27 -35.16
CA LYS A 50 1.38 5.85 -34.53
C LYS A 50 1.00 6.97 -33.56
N THR A 51 0.18 7.90 -34.01
CA THR A 51 -0.71 8.64 -33.12
C THR A 51 -1.68 7.61 -32.59
N VAL A 52 -1.24 6.86 -31.58
CA VAL A 52 -2.12 5.94 -30.86
C VAL A 52 -3.16 6.84 -30.19
N ARG A 53 -4.33 6.97 -30.81
CA ARG A 53 -5.49 7.58 -30.18
C ARG A 53 -5.91 6.65 -29.05
N VAL A 54 -5.43 6.94 -27.84
CA VAL A 54 -5.79 6.17 -26.65
C VAL A 54 -7.13 6.69 -26.15
N PHE A 55 -8.20 5.97 -26.48
CA PHE A 55 -9.54 6.25 -25.98
C PHE A 55 -9.71 5.78 -24.53
N ASN A 56 -10.48 6.53 -23.73
CA ASN A 56 -10.98 6.03 -22.45
C ASN A 56 -12.13 5.03 -22.66
N LYS A 57 -12.48 4.29 -21.60
CA LYS A 57 -13.62 3.33 -21.61
C LYS A 57 -14.98 3.95 -21.96
N GLU A 58 -15.07 5.28 -22.04
CA GLU A 58 -16.27 6.06 -22.36
C GLU A 58 -16.16 6.80 -23.71
N GLY A 59 -15.19 6.46 -24.56
CA GLY A 59 -15.12 7.00 -25.94
C GLY A 59 -14.55 8.41 -26.10
N GLU A 60 -14.14 9.08 -25.01
CA GLU A 60 -13.47 10.38 -25.10
C GLU A 60 -11.97 10.25 -25.40
N GLU A 61 -11.47 11.08 -26.33
CA GLU A 61 -10.05 11.18 -26.68
C GLU A 61 -9.24 11.67 -25.47
N ARG A 62 -8.23 10.88 -25.05
CA ARG A 62 -7.27 11.36 -24.05
C ARG A 62 -6.40 12.44 -24.67
N LYS A 63 -6.41 13.64 -24.09
CA LYS A 63 -5.50 14.73 -24.45
C LYS A 63 -4.05 14.23 -24.41
N THR A 64 -3.40 14.18 -25.56
CA THR A 64 -2.02 13.69 -25.74
C THR A 64 -1.01 14.67 -25.13
N ARG A 65 0.21 14.14 -24.92
CA ARG A 65 1.38 14.89 -24.45
C ARG A 65 1.66 16.07 -25.39
N ALA A 66 2.05 17.22 -24.84
CA ALA A 66 2.35 18.42 -25.63
C ALA A 66 3.43 18.13 -26.68
N THR A 67 3.19 18.57 -27.91
CA THR A 67 4.08 18.38 -29.06
C THR A 67 5.01 19.58 -29.24
N ASN A 68 4.54 20.79 -28.92
CA ASN A 68 5.31 22.04 -29.02
C ASN A 68 5.62 22.65 -27.63
N ILE A 69 6.71 23.43 -27.54
CA ILE A 69 7.17 24.08 -26.30
C ILE A 69 6.15 25.12 -25.82
N GLU A 70 5.55 25.88 -26.75
CA GLU A 70 4.52 26.88 -26.44
C GLU A 70 3.27 26.23 -25.83
N GLU A 71 2.76 25.14 -26.44
CA GLU A 71 1.65 24.37 -25.89
C GLU A 71 1.97 23.79 -24.50
N LEU A 72 3.22 23.38 -24.27
CA LEU A 72 3.67 22.91 -22.96
C LEU A 72 3.60 24.05 -21.93
N GLN A 73 4.07 25.25 -22.30
CA GLN A 73 4.05 26.42 -21.43
C GLN A 73 2.62 26.83 -21.08
N GLU A 74 1.69 26.81 -22.03
CA GLU A 74 0.28 27.08 -21.80
C GLU A 74 -0.38 26.03 -20.89
N LYS A 75 -0.13 24.74 -21.15
CA LYS A 75 -0.61 23.65 -20.29
C LYS A 75 -0.05 23.79 -18.86
N VAL A 76 1.21 24.20 -18.70
CA VAL A 76 1.81 24.46 -17.38
C VAL A 76 1.18 25.68 -16.71
N LYS A 77 0.92 26.78 -17.43
CA LYS A 77 0.22 27.97 -16.91
C LYS A 77 -1.21 27.61 -16.47
N ALA A 78 -1.96 26.86 -17.27
CA ALA A 78 -3.28 26.35 -16.92
C ALA A 78 -3.24 25.49 -15.64
N LEU A 79 -2.30 24.53 -15.55
CA LEU A 79 -2.13 23.69 -14.36
C LEU A 79 -1.75 24.50 -13.11
N LYS A 80 -0.95 25.56 -13.25
CA LYS A 80 -0.61 26.48 -12.15
C LYS A 80 -1.84 27.28 -11.69
N ALA A 81 -2.67 27.79 -12.60
CA ALA A 81 -3.93 28.47 -12.27
C ALA A 81 -4.90 27.53 -11.53
N LEU A 82 -5.05 26.30 -12.01
CA LEU A 82 -5.85 25.24 -11.36
C LEU A 82 -5.27 24.78 -10.01
N LYS A 83 -3.99 25.02 -9.74
CA LYS A 83 -3.32 24.66 -8.47
C LYS A 83 -3.35 25.80 -7.46
N GLY A 84 -3.38 27.05 -7.91
CA GLY A 84 -3.50 28.25 -7.08
C GLY A 84 -4.80 28.28 -6.27
N SER A 85 -5.92 27.82 -6.84
CA SER A 85 -7.23 27.78 -6.17
C SER A 85 -7.41 26.62 -5.17
N LYS A 86 -6.50 25.64 -5.13
CA LYS A 86 -6.67 24.40 -4.32
C LYS A 86 -6.15 24.50 -2.88
N LYS A 87 -5.39 25.53 -2.52
CA LYS A 87 -4.86 25.70 -1.15
C LYS A 87 -5.92 26.17 -0.14
N ILE A 88 -6.96 26.88 -0.59
CA ILE A 88 -8.08 27.36 0.24
C ILE A 88 -9.09 26.22 0.55
N HIS A 89 -9.05 25.13 -0.22
CA HIS A 89 -10.14 24.15 -0.30
C HIS A 89 -10.07 23.00 0.75
N VAL A 90 -9.13 22.97 1.70
CA VAL A 90 -9.06 21.87 2.69
C VAL A 90 -10.23 21.93 3.68
N LYS A 91 -10.52 23.11 4.25
CA LYS A 91 -11.65 23.32 5.17
C LYS A 91 -12.98 23.06 4.48
N GLU A 92 -13.13 23.53 3.24
CA GLU A 92 -14.33 23.28 2.43
C GLU A 92 -14.49 21.82 2.01
N ARG A 93 -13.39 21.09 1.73
CA ARG A 93 -13.43 19.64 1.48
C ARG A 93 -13.91 18.88 2.72
N ILE A 94 -13.48 19.29 3.91
CA ILE A 94 -13.92 18.68 5.17
C ILE A 94 -15.42 18.97 5.38
N LYS A 95 -15.87 20.21 5.18
CA LYS A 95 -17.31 20.58 5.26
C LYS A 95 -18.16 19.82 4.23
N LYS A 96 -17.74 19.77 2.96
CA LYS A 96 -18.44 19.03 1.88
C LYS A 96 -18.50 17.52 2.16
N LYS A 97 -17.42 16.92 2.67
CA LYS A 97 -17.42 15.50 3.10
C LYS A 97 -18.35 15.26 4.29
N GLY A 98 -18.36 16.17 5.26
CA GLY A 98 -19.29 16.13 6.41
C GLY A 98 -20.76 16.19 5.97
N LEU A 99 -21.12 17.11 5.08
CA LEU A 99 -22.47 17.21 4.52
C LEU A 99 -22.86 15.94 3.74
N LYS A 100 -21.97 15.41 2.88
CA LYS A 100 -22.22 14.18 2.13
C LYS A 100 -22.49 12.99 3.06
N HIS A 101 -21.70 12.83 4.12
CA HIS A 101 -21.94 11.78 5.12
C HIS A 101 -23.26 11.99 5.89
N LYS A 102 -23.63 13.23 6.21
CA LYS A 102 -24.88 13.55 6.91
C LYS A 102 -26.10 13.23 6.04
N LEU A 103 -26.05 13.58 4.76
CA LEU A 103 -27.09 13.26 3.76
C LEU A 103 -27.22 11.74 3.54
N ALA A 104 -26.10 11.03 3.35
CA ALA A 104 -26.11 9.56 3.19
C ALA A 104 -26.66 8.85 4.43
N LYS A 105 -26.33 9.34 5.64
CA LYS A 105 -26.88 8.82 6.91
C LYS A 105 -28.37 9.10 7.03
N GLY A 106 -28.85 10.24 6.52
CA GLY A 106 -30.28 10.57 6.42
C GLY A 106 -31.02 9.61 5.49
N LYS A 107 -30.54 9.43 4.26
CA LYS A 107 -31.12 8.51 3.26
C LYS A 107 -31.20 7.07 3.79
N LYS A 108 -30.11 6.55 4.35
CA LYS A 108 -30.07 5.20 4.95
C LYS A 108 -31.00 5.03 6.16
N LYS A 109 -31.27 6.11 6.91
CA LYS A 109 -32.27 6.08 8.00
C LYS A 109 -33.70 6.11 7.45
N ALA A 110 -33.96 6.86 6.38
CA ALA A 110 -35.26 6.89 5.72
C ALA A 110 -35.59 5.52 5.10
N GLU A 111 -34.66 4.91 4.37
CA GLU A 111 -34.80 3.55 3.81
C GLU A 111 -35.15 2.51 4.88
N ARG A 112 -34.48 2.55 6.04
CA ARG A 112 -34.79 1.65 7.17
C ARG A 112 -36.18 1.86 7.76
N LYS A 113 -36.67 3.11 7.76
CA LYS A 113 -38.04 3.40 8.20
C LYS A 113 -39.07 2.91 7.19
N MET A 114 -38.84 3.13 5.89
CA MET A 114 -39.71 2.64 4.82
C MET A 114 -39.77 1.11 4.80
N ASN A 115 -38.63 0.42 4.92
CA ASN A 115 -38.60 -1.04 5.02
C ASN A 115 -39.27 -1.56 6.30
N LYS A 116 -39.26 -0.80 7.40
CA LYS A 116 -39.99 -1.18 8.63
C LYS A 116 -41.51 -0.99 8.50
N VAL A 117 -41.94 -0.07 7.64
CA VAL A 117 -43.37 0.15 7.34
C VAL A 117 -43.88 -0.89 6.34
N LEU A 118 -43.07 -1.30 5.34
CA LEU A 118 -43.43 -2.38 4.40
C LEU A 118 -43.53 -3.77 5.05
N VAL A 119 -42.89 -4.00 6.19
CA VAL A 119 -42.86 -5.31 6.88
C VAL A 119 -43.92 -5.40 8.00
N LYS A 120 -44.90 -4.49 8.05
CA LYS A 120 -46.10 -4.67 8.88
C LYS A 120 -47.08 -5.59 8.12
N PRO A 121 -47.32 -6.83 8.55
CA PRO A 121 -48.30 -7.69 7.89
C PRO A 121 -49.70 -7.15 8.21
N GLN A 122 -50.49 -6.93 7.17
CA GLN A 122 -51.93 -6.72 7.30
C GLN A 122 -52.54 -7.97 7.93
N LYS A 123 -53.32 -7.77 8.98
CA LYS A 123 -54.04 -8.79 9.74
C LYS A 123 -55.40 -8.95 9.05
N SER A 124 -55.59 -10.00 8.27
CA SER A 124 -56.91 -10.40 7.75
C SER A 124 -57.57 -11.41 8.73
N PRO A 125 -58.92 -11.47 8.79
CA PRO A 125 -59.65 -12.19 9.84
C PRO A 125 -59.82 -13.70 9.54
N PRO A 126 -60.22 -14.51 10.55
CA PRO A 126 -60.15 -15.97 10.51
C PRO A 126 -61.51 -16.63 10.21
N GLU A 127 -61.53 -17.67 9.37
CA GLU A 127 -62.63 -18.66 9.28
C GLU A 127 -62.08 -20.07 8.92
N PRO A 128 -62.82 -21.16 9.23
CA PRO A 128 -62.22 -22.30 9.94
C PRO A 128 -62.28 -23.67 9.22
N LEU A 129 -61.53 -24.63 9.80
CA LEU A 129 -61.68 -26.10 9.81
C LEU A 129 -61.42 -26.91 8.52
N THR A 130 -60.37 -27.74 8.55
CA THR A 130 -60.40 -29.22 8.40
C THR A 130 -58.98 -29.81 8.52
N GLU A 131 -58.83 -30.86 9.34
CA GLU A 131 -57.58 -31.60 9.66
C GLU A 131 -57.22 -32.64 8.55
N PRO A 132 -56.13 -33.46 8.60
CA PRO A 132 -55.12 -33.66 9.65
C PRO A 132 -53.64 -33.88 9.22
N LYS A 133 -52.75 -33.81 10.23
CA LYS A 133 -51.46 -34.54 10.39
C LYS A 133 -50.26 -34.11 9.54
N LEU A 134 -49.31 -33.42 10.17
CA LEU A 134 -47.94 -33.92 10.43
C LEU A 134 -47.11 -32.88 11.23
N GLU A 135 -46.52 -33.36 12.31
CA GLU A 135 -45.77 -32.63 13.32
C GLU A 135 -44.56 -31.87 12.76
N LYS A 136 -44.44 -30.57 13.04
CA LYS A 136 -43.15 -29.87 13.07
C LYS A 136 -43.03 -29.05 14.35
N ILE A 137 -42.39 -29.71 15.31
CA ILE A 137 -41.83 -29.18 16.56
C ILE A 137 -41.05 -27.89 16.27
N THR A 138 -41.49 -26.79 16.86
CA THR A 138 -40.75 -25.53 16.99
C THR A 138 -39.55 -25.74 17.92
N LYS A 139 -38.44 -26.26 17.39
CA LYS A 139 -37.20 -26.38 18.16
C LYS A 139 -36.61 -24.99 18.41
N ALA A 140 -36.58 -24.58 19.67
CA ALA A 140 -35.80 -23.43 20.12
C ALA A 140 -34.32 -23.57 19.69
N PRO A 141 -33.64 -22.47 19.33
CA PRO A 141 -32.25 -22.54 18.87
C PRO A 141 -31.35 -23.05 20.00
N LYS A 142 -30.62 -24.14 19.75
CA LYS A 142 -29.64 -24.69 20.70
C LYS A 142 -28.55 -23.64 21.01
N PRO A 143 -28.08 -23.56 22.26
CA PRO A 143 -27.00 -22.65 22.62
C PRO A 143 -25.70 -22.98 21.89
N VAL A 144 -25.09 -21.97 21.28
CA VAL A 144 -23.80 -22.08 20.57
C VAL A 144 -22.67 -21.91 21.59
N PHE A 145 -21.77 -22.89 21.63
CA PHE A 145 -20.61 -22.91 22.54
C PHE A 145 -19.33 -22.64 21.75
N ASN A 146 -18.44 -21.80 22.30
CA ASN A 146 -17.11 -21.55 21.72
C ASN A 146 -16.19 -22.77 21.93
N SER A 147 -14.99 -22.78 21.32
CA SER A 147 -13.99 -23.86 21.48
C SER A 147 -13.57 -24.15 22.93
N GLN A 148 -13.83 -23.22 23.84
CA GLN A 148 -13.58 -23.33 25.27
C GLN A 148 -14.82 -23.76 26.08
N GLY A 149 -15.89 -24.23 25.43
CA GLY A 149 -17.11 -24.72 26.10
C GLY A 149 -17.94 -23.64 26.78
N LYS A 150 -17.74 -22.36 26.47
CA LYS A 150 -18.53 -21.23 27.00
C LYS A 150 -19.66 -20.86 26.04
N MET A 151 -20.87 -20.67 26.56
CA MET A 151 -22.04 -20.28 25.77
C MET A 151 -21.87 -18.84 25.27
N VAL A 152 -21.96 -18.63 23.95
CA VAL A 152 -21.81 -17.30 23.33
C VAL A 152 -23.08 -16.95 22.58
N PHE A 153 -23.65 -15.79 22.89
CA PHE A 153 -24.89 -15.27 22.27
C PHE A 153 -24.70 -14.68 20.85
N SER A 154 -23.61 -15.05 20.15
CA SER A 154 -23.28 -14.58 18.82
C SER A 154 -23.90 -15.47 17.75
N LYS A 155 -24.56 -14.88 16.74
CA LYS A 155 -25.06 -15.58 15.54
C LYS A 155 -23.94 -16.04 14.59
N PHE A 156 -22.69 -15.68 14.87
CA PHE A 156 -21.52 -16.09 14.11
C PHE A 156 -20.67 -17.03 14.95
N ASP A 157 -20.42 -18.21 14.41
CA ASP A 157 -19.58 -19.25 15.00
C ASP A 157 -18.15 -19.09 14.44
N PHE A 158 -17.19 -18.71 15.28
CA PHE A 158 -15.79 -18.52 14.86
C PHE A 158 -14.99 -19.83 14.87
N SER A 159 -15.57 -20.89 15.43
CA SER A 159 -14.98 -22.22 15.55
C SER A 159 -14.70 -22.84 14.18
N GLU A 160 -15.63 -22.66 13.24
CA GLU A 160 -15.51 -23.18 11.87
C GLU A 160 -14.45 -22.41 11.06
N MET A 161 -14.20 -21.15 11.40
CA MET A 161 -13.22 -20.30 10.73
C MET A 161 -11.77 -20.54 11.20
N GLY A 162 -11.59 -21.24 12.33
CA GLY A 162 -10.28 -21.63 12.86
C GLY A 162 -9.73 -22.93 12.28
N ALA A 163 -10.60 -23.84 11.84
CA ALA A 163 -10.21 -25.15 11.28
C ALA A 163 -10.52 -25.29 9.78
N GLN A 164 -11.46 -24.52 9.23
CA GLN A 164 -11.85 -24.53 7.81
C GLN A 164 -11.81 -23.12 7.18
N GLY A 165 -11.04 -22.20 7.78
CA GLY A 165 -10.62 -20.93 7.18
C GLY A 165 -9.66 -21.08 5.99
N THR A 166 -9.66 -22.23 5.31
CA THR A 166 -9.07 -22.46 3.99
C THR A 166 -10.11 -22.36 2.87
N GLY A 167 -11.04 -21.41 2.95
CA GLY A 167 -11.78 -20.90 1.80
C GLY A 167 -10.93 -20.01 0.88
N GLY A 168 -9.66 -20.36 0.69
CA GLY A 168 -8.66 -19.51 0.04
C GLY A 168 -7.29 -20.17 -0.03
N SER A 169 -7.21 -21.30 -0.73
CA SER A 169 -6.01 -22.09 -1.02
C SER A 169 -5.32 -22.70 0.20
N ALA A 170 -5.30 -24.03 0.26
CA ALA A 170 -4.15 -24.74 0.80
C ALA A 170 -2.88 -24.00 0.35
N LEU A 171 -2.05 -23.58 1.31
CA LEU A 171 -0.80 -22.89 1.06
C LEU A 171 0.09 -23.80 0.19
N LYS A 172 -0.10 -23.73 -1.15
CA LYS A 172 0.99 -23.93 -2.09
C LYS A 172 2.03 -22.95 -1.63
N SER A 173 3.00 -23.43 -0.87
CA SER A 173 4.11 -22.65 -0.33
C SER A 173 4.84 -22.07 -1.55
N LYS A 174 4.40 -20.89 -2.03
CA LYS A 174 5.04 -20.28 -3.19
C LYS A 174 6.34 -19.67 -2.71
N GLY A 175 7.38 -20.49 -2.56
CA GLY A 175 8.71 -20.08 -2.16
C GLY A 175 8.79 -19.23 -0.87
N PRO A 176 9.99 -18.73 -0.54
CA PRO A 176 10.15 -17.79 0.56
C PRO A 176 9.47 -16.47 0.18
N LYS A 177 8.24 -16.25 0.63
CA LYS A 177 7.53 -14.99 0.41
C LYS A 177 8.24 -13.79 1.04
N SER A 178 8.99 -14.02 2.12
CA SER A 178 9.58 -12.92 2.87
C SER A 178 10.90 -12.46 2.23
N PRO A 179 11.06 -11.14 1.97
CA PRO A 179 12.27 -10.62 1.32
C PRO A 179 13.54 -10.89 2.14
N GLY A 180 13.43 -11.04 3.47
CA GLY A 180 14.55 -11.44 4.32
C GLY A 180 15.03 -12.88 4.09
N LYS A 181 14.11 -13.84 3.91
CA LYS A 181 14.48 -15.23 3.60
C LYS A 181 15.09 -15.35 2.20
N ILE A 182 14.58 -14.58 1.24
CA ILE A 182 15.17 -14.53 -0.12
C ILE A 182 16.59 -13.96 -0.06
N LEU A 183 16.81 -12.87 0.68
CA LEU A 183 18.13 -12.28 0.86
C LEU A 183 19.10 -13.28 1.50
N GLN A 184 18.65 -14.03 2.52
CA GLN A 184 19.46 -15.06 3.17
C GLN A 184 19.82 -16.20 2.20
N LYS A 185 18.91 -16.61 1.31
CA LYS A 185 19.22 -17.62 0.28
C LYS A 185 20.28 -17.12 -0.70
N ILE A 186 20.15 -15.88 -1.18
CA ILE A 186 21.15 -15.27 -2.07
C ILE A 186 22.51 -15.20 -1.38
N GLN A 187 22.52 -14.84 -0.09
CA GLN A 187 23.75 -14.76 0.69
C GLN A 187 24.41 -16.14 0.85
N ARG A 188 23.66 -17.17 1.26
CA ARG A 188 24.16 -18.55 1.33
C ARG A 188 24.68 -19.07 -0.01
N HIS A 189 24.03 -18.70 -1.10
CA HIS A 189 24.50 -19.08 -2.43
C HIS A 189 25.82 -18.41 -2.78
N LYS A 190 25.97 -17.11 -2.48
CA LYS A 190 27.24 -16.39 -2.65
C LYS A 190 28.35 -16.97 -1.79
N GLU A 191 28.06 -17.30 -0.53
CA GLU A 191 29.00 -17.95 0.38
C GLU A 191 29.46 -19.31 -0.19
N LYS A 192 28.54 -20.12 -0.72
CA LYS A 192 28.87 -21.39 -1.38
C LYS A 192 29.77 -21.21 -2.61
N LEU A 193 29.52 -20.20 -3.43
CA LEU A 193 30.38 -19.87 -4.56
C LEU A 193 31.78 -19.44 -4.12
N GLN A 194 31.86 -18.59 -3.09
CA GLN A 194 33.13 -18.14 -2.51
C GLN A 194 33.91 -19.30 -1.88
N GLN A 195 33.24 -20.24 -1.22
CA GLN A 195 33.86 -21.45 -0.67
C GLN A 195 34.50 -22.29 -1.79
N LEU A 196 33.77 -22.54 -2.88
CA LEU A 196 34.29 -23.29 -4.03
C LEU A 196 35.47 -22.58 -4.73
N GLU A 197 35.42 -21.24 -4.81
CA GLU A 197 36.53 -20.43 -5.31
C GLU A 197 37.75 -20.54 -4.39
N SER A 198 37.56 -20.52 -3.07
CA SER A 198 38.65 -20.66 -2.08
C SER A 198 39.26 -22.07 -2.04
N GLU A 199 38.47 -23.10 -2.33
CA GLU A 199 38.93 -24.50 -2.46
C GLU A 199 39.70 -24.76 -3.78
N GLY A 200 39.87 -23.74 -4.64
CA GLY A 200 40.58 -23.85 -5.92
C GLY A 200 39.76 -24.48 -7.06
N LYS A 201 38.49 -24.83 -6.83
CA LYS A 201 37.59 -25.45 -7.82
C LYS A 201 36.91 -24.40 -8.70
N MET A 202 37.73 -23.60 -9.39
CA MET A 202 37.30 -22.47 -10.22
C MET A 202 36.32 -22.89 -11.32
N GLU A 203 36.59 -23.98 -12.02
CA GLU A 203 35.74 -24.49 -13.11
C GLU A 203 34.35 -24.91 -12.59
N ALA A 204 34.30 -25.64 -11.47
CA ALA A 204 33.04 -26.03 -10.85
C ALA A 204 32.21 -24.83 -10.38
N ALA A 205 32.86 -23.77 -9.88
CA ALA A 205 32.18 -22.53 -9.50
C ALA A 205 31.62 -21.78 -10.73
N GLN A 206 32.36 -21.75 -11.84
CA GLN A 206 31.89 -21.17 -13.10
C GLN A 206 30.71 -21.96 -13.69
N GLU A 207 30.80 -23.30 -13.71
CA GLU A 207 29.69 -24.15 -14.13
C GLU A 207 28.43 -23.92 -13.29
N LEU A 208 28.58 -23.78 -11.96
CA LEU A 208 27.45 -23.52 -11.08
C LEU A 208 26.81 -22.17 -11.39
N LYS A 209 27.61 -21.11 -11.57
CA LYS A 209 27.13 -19.79 -11.99
C LYS A 209 26.38 -19.85 -13.33
N GLN A 210 26.92 -20.57 -14.31
CA GLN A 210 26.27 -20.74 -15.62
C GLN A 210 24.95 -21.50 -15.48
N LYS A 211 24.95 -22.66 -14.82
CA LYS A 211 23.74 -23.47 -14.57
C LYS A 211 22.66 -22.64 -13.88
N GLU A 212 23.01 -21.77 -12.94
CA GLU A 212 22.06 -20.85 -12.31
C GLU A 212 21.56 -19.74 -13.23
N ALA A 213 22.43 -19.13 -14.03
CA ALA A 213 22.04 -18.12 -15.00
C ALA A 213 21.02 -18.69 -16.00
N TRP A 214 21.26 -19.90 -16.52
CA TRP A 214 20.33 -20.62 -17.39
C TRP A 214 19.02 -20.97 -16.68
N ARG A 215 19.05 -21.48 -15.45
CA ARG A 215 17.83 -21.74 -14.66
C ARG A 215 17.02 -20.46 -14.41
N SER A 216 17.68 -19.34 -14.12
CA SER A 216 17.01 -18.05 -13.92
C SER A 216 16.38 -17.55 -15.22
N ALA A 217 17.08 -17.67 -16.35
CA ALA A 217 16.55 -17.32 -17.67
C ALA A 217 15.32 -18.17 -18.04
N LEU A 218 15.39 -19.49 -17.85
CA LEU A 218 14.27 -20.40 -18.08
C LEU A 218 13.05 -20.07 -17.21
N ARG A 219 13.25 -19.78 -15.91
CA ARG A 219 12.15 -19.39 -15.01
C ARG A 219 11.51 -18.07 -15.43
N LYS A 220 12.31 -17.10 -15.88
CA LYS A 220 11.81 -15.83 -16.43
C LYS A 220 11.02 -16.07 -17.73
N ALA A 221 11.50 -16.94 -18.62
CA ALA A 221 10.81 -17.30 -19.86
C ALA A 221 9.48 -18.03 -19.59
N GLN A 222 9.43 -18.88 -18.56
CA GLN A 222 8.20 -19.52 -18.06
C GLN A 222 7.19 -18.51 -17.47
N GLY A 223 7.58 -17.24 -17.29
CA GLY A 223 6.75 -16.19 -16.70
C GLY A 223 6.82 -16.12 -15.17
N GLU A 224 7.76 -16.83 -14.53
CA GLU A 224 7.97 -16.72 -13.09
C GLU A 224 8.66 -15.40 -12.73
N LYS A 225 8.10 -14.68 -11.76
CA LYS A 225 8.69 -13.43 -11.25
C LYS A 225 9.86 -13.73 -10.31
N VAL A 226 11.04 -13.89 -10.88
CA VAL A 226 12.30 -14.08 -10.17
C VAL A 226 12.71 -12.79 -9.44
N LYS A 227 13.07 -12.88 -8.14
CA LYS A 227 13.34 -11.72 -7.26
C LYS A 227 14.73 -11.83 -6.62
N ASP A 228 15.77 -11.70 -7.43
CA ASP A 228 17.13 -12.02 -6.98
C ASP A 228 17.98 -10.78 -6.64
N ASP A 229 17.44 -9.56 -6.82
CA ASP A 229 18.20 -8.32 -6.60
C ASP A 229 18.42 -7.99 -5.10
N PRO A 230 19.66 -8.02 -4.59
CA PRO A 230 19.93 -7.86 -3.17
C PRO A 230 19.59 -6.46 -2.66
N LEU A 231 19.79 -5.42 -3.49
CA LEU A 231 19.49 -4.02 -3.13
C LEU A 231 17.99 -3.79 -2.95
N LEU A 232 17.17 -4.34 -3.86
CA LEU A 232 15.70 -4.23 -3.77
C LEU A 232 15.14 -5.04 -2.60
N LEU A 233 15.72 -6.21 -2.32
CA LEU A 233 15.34 -7.01 -1.16
C LEU A 233 15.66 -6.30 0.14
N LYS A 234 16.85 -5.70 0.29
CA LYS A 234 17.21 -4.86 1.44
C LYS A 234 16.24 -3.68 1.63
N LYS A 235 15.90 -2.96 0.54
CA LYS A 235 14.89 -1.89 0.57
C LYS A 235 13.52 -2.39 1.00
N SER A 236 13.12 -3.57 0.54
CA SER A 236 11.84 -4.21 0.90
C SER A 236 11.80 -4.59 2.38
N VAL A 237 12.89 -5.14 2.91
CA VAL A 237 13.03 -5.43 4.35
C VAL A 237 12.92 -4.14 5.17
N ARG A 238 13.61 -3.06 4.77
CA ARG A 238 13.50 -1.74 5.44
C ARG A 238 12.06 -1.24 5.47
N LYS A 239 11.37 -1.20 4.32
CA LYS A 239 9.96 -0.79 4.24
C LYS A 239 9.05 -1.60 5.18
N ILE A 240 9.28 -2.91 5.31
CA ILE A 240 8.51 -3.75 6.22
C ILE A 240 8.81 -3.36 7.69
N LYS A 241 10.08 -3.12 8.04
CA LYS A 241 10.46 -2.65 9.37
C LYS A 241 9.82 -1.29 9.69
N ASP A 242 9.89 -0.33 8.77
CA ASP A 242 9.32 1.00 8.94
C ASP A 242 7.79 0.94 9.11
N ARG A 243 7.11 0.11 8.32
CA ARG A 243 5.66 -0.10 8.46
C ARG A 243 5.31 -0.69 9.83
N LYS A 244 6.10 -1.65 10.31
CA LYS A 244 5.91 -2.23 11.64
C LYS A 244 6.11 -1.18 12.73
N LYS A 245 7.20 -0.39 12.65
CA LYS A 245 7.48 0.72 13.58
C LYS A 245 6.34 1.74 13.61
N GLN A 246 5.87 2.21 12.45
CA GLN A 246 4.73 3.12 12.39
C GLN A 246 3.46 2.51 13.01
N SER A 247 3.26 1.20 12.86
CA SER A 247 2.14 0.51 13.50
C SER A 247 2.32 0.46 15.01
N THR A 248 3.50 0.11 15.52
CA THR A 248 3.77 0.06 16.97
C THR A 248 3.58 1.44 17.59
N ASP A 249 4.13 2.48 16.97
CA ASP A 249 4.05 3.85 17.47
C ASP A 249 2.60 4.35 17.51
N LYS A 250 1.81 4.06 16.47
CA LYS A 250 0.36 4.38 16.44
C LYS A 250 -0.41 3.66 17.53
N TRP A 251 -0.07 2.42 17.83
CA TRP A 251 -0.72 1.66 18.90
C TRP A 251 -0.31 2.17 20.29
N ALA A 252 0.96 2.50 20.48
CA ALA A 252 1.46 3.13 21.70
C ALA A 252 0.74 4.47 21.96
N ALA A 253 0.68 5.35 20.96
CA ALA A 253 -0.01 6.64 21.06
C ALA A 253 -1.51 6.50 21.35
N ARG A 254 -2.18 5.46 20.81
CA ARG A 254 -3.58 5.18 21.15
C ARG A 254 -3.73 4.76 22.60
N ASN A 255 -2.86 3.88 23.08
CA ASN A 255 -2.91 3.41 24.47
C ASN A 255 -2.65 4.55 25.45
N GLU A 256 -1.66 5.40 25.15
CA GLU A 256 -1.37 6.61 25.92
C GLU A 256 -2.57 7.56 25.92
N HIS A 257 -3.18 7.82 24.76
CA HIS A 257 -4.37 8.65 24.68
C HIS A 257 -5.52 8.10 25.53
N VAL A 258 -5.77 6.79 25.48
CA VAL A 258 -6.79 6.14 26.32
C VAL A 258 -6.48 6.34 27.80
N LYS A 259 -5.24 6.08 28.25
CA LYS A 259 -4.82 6.30 29.64
C LYS A 259 -5.02 7.75 30.07
N ARG A 260 -4.55 8.70 29.27
CA ARG A 260 -4.71 10.13 29.53
C ARG A 260 -6.18 10.52 29.65
N THR A 261 -7.04 10.04 28.76
CA THR A 261 -8.49 10.35 28.83
C THR A 261 -9.17 9.75 30.06
N LEU A 262 -8.72 8.59 30.53
CA LEU A 262 -9.19 7.96 31.77
C LEU A 262 -8.77 8.81 32.98
N GLU A 263 -7.49 9.18 33.04
CA GLU A 263 -6.91 10.01 34.10
C GLU A 263 -7.56 11.39 34.16
N GLU A 264 -7.75 12.06 33.02
CA GLU A 264 -8.45 13.35 32.94
C GLU A 264 -9.89 13.27 33.51
N ARG A 265 -10.62 12.20 33.19
CA ARG A 265 -11.98 11.98 33.72
C ARG A 265 -11.96 11.75 35.23
N GLN A 266 -11.02 10.93 35.71
CA GLN A 266 -10.89 10.64 37.12
C GLN A 266 -10.46 11.87 37.91
N HIS A 267 -9.53 12.67 37.37
CA HIS A 267 -9.11 13.94 37.96
C HIS A 267 -10.28 14.93 38.06
N LYS A 268 -11.08 15.08 36.98
CA LYS A 268 -12.31 15.90 37.00
C LYS A 268 -13.30 15.43 38.07
N ARG A 269 -13.51 14.12 38.19
CA ARG A 269 -14.39 13.54 39.23
C ARG A 269 -13.87 13.87 40.63
N ASN A 270 -12.58 13.65 40.88
CA ASN A 270 -11.95 13.92 42.18
C ASN A 270 -12.03 15.40 42.54
N SER A 271 -11.73 16.29 41.60
CA SER A 271 -11.85 17.75 41.78
C SER A 271 -13.29 18.16 42.11
N ASN A 272 -14.29 17.64 41.39
CA ASN A 272 -15.70 17.92 41.67
C ASN A 272 -16.14 17.41 43.05
N ILE A 273 -15.69 16.22 43.46
CA ILE A 273 -15.96 15.65 44.80
C ILE A 273 -15.32 16.52 45.88
N GLN A 274 -14.06 16.93 45.70
CA GLN A 274 -13.37 17.82 46.64
C GLN A 274 -14.06 19.17 46.74
N LYS A 275 -14.47 19.76 45.61
CA LYS A 275 -15.25 21.01 45.59
C LYS A 275 -16.55 20.86 46.37
N ARG A 276 -17.32 19.80 46.13
CA ARG A 276 -18.56 19.51 46.89
C ARG A 276 -18.30 19.34 48.39
N LYS A 277 -17.23 18.63 48.78
CA LYS A 277 -16.84 18.50 50.20
C LYS A 277 -16.49 19.86 50.83
N LYS A 278 -15.73 20.70 50.13
CA LYS A 278 -15.38 22.07 50.57
C LYS A 278 -16.64 22.93 50.70
N GLU A 279 -17.53 22.92 49.72
CA GLU A 279 -18.79 23.66 49.76
C GLU A 279 -19.69 23.24 50.93
N VAL A 280 -19.79 21.94 51.23
CA VAL A 280 -20.54 21.45 52.39
C VAL A 280 -19.93 21.96 53.69
N LYS A 281 -18.60 21.92 53.84
CA LYS A 281 -17.90 22.47 55.01
C LYS A 281 -18.14 23.99 55.13
N LEU A 282 -17.97 24.75 54.06
CA LEU A 282 -18.23 26.19 54.03
C LEU A 282 -19.69 26.51 54.37
N LYS A 283 -20.66 25.74 53.87
CA LYS A 283 -22.09 25.90 54.24
C LYS A 283 -22.33 25.65 55.73
N LYS A 284 -21.67 24.65 56.33
CA LYS A 284 -21.75 24.40 57.78
C LYS A 284 -21.17 25.56 58.58
N ILE A 285 -19.99 26.07 58.20
CA ILE A 285 -19.34 27.22 58.84
C ILE A 285 -20.24 28.45 58.74
N LYS A 286 -20.75 28.79 57.53
CA LYS A 286 -21.68 29.91 57.34
C LYS A 286 -22.94 29.82 58.19
N LYS A 287 -23.50 28.61 58.36
CA LYS A 287 -24.66 28.38 59.24
C LYS A 287 -24.32 28.59 60.72
N ALA A 288 -23.13 28.17 61.16
CA ALA A 288 -22.68 28.35 62.53
C ALA A 288 -22.41 29.83 62.86
N VAL A 289 -21.78 30.56 61.94
CA VAL A 289 -21.60 32.02 62.01
C VAL A 289 -22.95 32.73 62.12
N LYS A 290 -23.92 32.42 61.25
CA LYS A 290 -25.27 33.02 61.30
C LYS A 290 -26.01 32.76 62.63
N LYS A 291 -25.68 31.66 63.32
CA LYS A 291 -26.25 31.31 64.63
C LYS A 291 -25.43 31.87 65.81
N GLY A 292 -24.40 32.69 65.56
CA GLY A 292 -23.52 33.24 66.60
C GLY A 292 -22.59 32.23 67.27
N ARG A 293 -22.46 31.01 66.73
CA ARG A 293 -21.64 29.93 67.33
C ARG A 293 -20.17 30.00 66.92
N ILE A 294 -19.84 30.80 65.92
CA ILE A 294 -18.48 31.03 65.41
C ILE A 294 -18.39 32.51 65.07
N ILE A 295 -17.42 33.23 65.65
CA ILE A 295 -17.14 34.63 65.35
C ILE A 295 -16.12 34.67 64.21
N PRO A 296 -16.45 35.24 63.03
CA PRO A 296 -15.48 35.36 61.94
C PRO A 296 -14.47 36.45 62.31
N GLY A 297 -13.18 36.09 62.48
CA GLY A 297 -12.11 37.07 62.63
C GLY A 297 -11.20 36.94 63.85
N HIS A 298 -11.34 35.90 64.67
CA HIS A 298 -10.33 35.47 65.65
C HIS A 298 -9.85 34.05 65.34
#